data_AF-A0AAW2MC67-F1
#
_entry.id   AF-A0AAW2MC67-F1
#
_cell.length_a   1.000
_cell.length_b   1.000
_cell.length_c   1.000
_cell.angle_alpha   90.00
_cell.angle_beta   90.00
_cell.angle_gamma   90.00
#
_symmetry.space_group_name_H-M   'P 1'
#
loop_
_entity.id
_entity.type
_entity.pdbx_description
1 polymer ?
#
loop_
_entity_poly.entity_id
_entity_poly.type
_entity_poly.pdbx_seq_one_letter_code
_entity_poly.pdbx_strand_id
1 'polypeptide(L)'
;MEVNVKVKSVFGAKMFALGVVVKIPVPKQTAKTNFQVTSGRAKYNPSIDSLVWKIRKFPGQTESTLSAEVELISTMTEKKSWTRPPIQMEFQNLDRSGGESFGVRR
;
A
#
# COMPACT_ATOMS: atom_id res chain seq x y z
N MET A 1 14.77 -3.98 -10.53
CA MET A 1 13.60 -3.13 -10.84
C MET A 1 13.28 -2.30 -9.61
N GLU A 2 12.96 -1.03 -9.78
CA GLU A 2 12.55 -0.17 -8.68
C GLU A 2 11.04 0.10 -8.71
N VAL A 3 10.45 0.22 -7.53
CA VAL A 3 9.04 0.56 -7.32
C VAL A 3 8.97 1.70 -6.31
N ASN A 4 8.39 2.82 -6.73
CA ASN A 4 8.15 3.98 -5.86
C ASN A 4 6.66 4.33 -5.91
N VAL A 5 6.01 4.26 -4.76
CA VAL A 5 4.56 4.47 -4.63
C VAL A 5 4.31 5.48 -3.53
N LYS A 6 3.50 6.49 -3.84
CA LYS A 6 3.01 7.47 -2.87
C LYS A 6 1.51 7.33 -2.75
N VAL A 7 1.02 7.28 -1.52
CA VAL A 7 -0.41 7.30 -1.21
C VAL A 7 -0.69 8.56 -0.40
N LYS A 8 -1.73 9.29 -0.81
CA LYS A 8 -2.18 10.52 -0.17
C LYS A 8 -3.60 10.35 0.34
N SER A 9 -3.86 10.70 1.59
CA SER A 9 -5.22 10.79 2.11
C SER A 9 -5.81 12.15 1.79
N VAL A 10 -6.96 12.15 1.11
CA VAL A 10 -7.68 13.37 0.68
C VAL A 10 -8.88 13.69 1.56
N PHE A 11 -9.08 12.92 2.64
CA PHE A 11 -10.11 13.16 3.64
C PHE A 11 -9.63 14.13 4.73
N GLY A 12 -10.55 14.77 5.45
CA GLY A 12 -10.26 15.77 6.47
C GLY A 12 -9.29 15.31 7.56
N ALA A 13 -8.51 16.25 8.12
CA ALA A 13 -7.40 15.98 9.03
C ALA A 13 -7.79 15.25 10.33
N LYS A 14 -9.05 15.40 10.78
CA LYS A 14 -9.60 14.70 11.95
C LYS A 14 -10.15 13.30 11.61
N MET A 15 -10.02 12.83 10.38
CA MET A 15 -10.46 11.50 9.98
C MET A 15 -9.27 10.57 9.78
N PHE A 16 -9.51 9.26 9.86
CA PHE A 16 -8.52 8.25 9.51
C PHE A 16 -9.16 7.08 8.78
N ALA A 17 -8.44 6.51 7.82
CA ALA A 17 -8.83 5.26 7.19
C ALA A 17 -8.23 4.07 7.96
N LEU A 18 -9.00 3.00 8.11
CA LEU A 18 -8.53 1.76 8.73
C LEU A 18 -8.28 0.66 7.69
N GLY A 19 -7.27 -0.16 7.98
CA GLY A 19 -7.01 -1.38 7.22
C GLY A 19 -6.69 -1.11 5.75
N VAL A 20 -5.94 -0.04 5.45
CA VAL A 20 -5.53 0.27 4.08
C VAL A 20 -4.54 -0.80 3.61
N VAL A 21 -4.82 -1.41 2.47
CA VAL A 21 -3.99 -2.40 1.80
C VAL A 21 -3.75 -1.95 0.37
N VAL A 22 -2.49 -1.77 0.01
CA VAL A 22 -2.06 -1.46 -1.36
C VAL A 22 -1.37 -2.70 -1.92
N LYS A 23 -1.83 -3.17 -3.08
CA LYS A 23 -1.24 -4.31 -3.80
C LYS A 23 -0.57 -3.77 -5.06
N ILE A 24 0.74 -3.92 -5.13
CA ILE A 24 1.55 -3.47 -6.26
C ILE A 24 2.05 -4.72 -6.99
N PRO A 25 1.49 -5.02 -8.18
CA PRO A 25 1.94 -6.15 -8.98
C PRO A 25 3.43 -6.06 -9.33
N VAL A 26 4.11 -7.19 -9.29
CA VAL A 26 5.50 -7.35 -9.71
C VAL A 26 5.63 -8.53 -10.68
N PRO A 27 6.73 -8.62 -11.45
CA PRO A 27 6.94 -9.78 -12.32
C PRO A 27 6.98 -11.09 -11.53
N LYS A 28 6.49 -12.17 -12.13
CA LYS A 28 6.56 -13.54 -11.58
C LYS A 28 7.98 -13.98 -11.23
N GLN A 29 8.96 -13.47 -11.96
CA GLN A 29 10.38 -13.78 -11.79
C GLN A 29 11.01 -13.02 -10.61
N THR A 30 10.24 -12.57 -9.62
CA THR A 30 10.76 -11.86 -8.46
C THR A 30 11.49 -12.82 -7.52
N ALA A 31 12.80 -12.61 -7.36
CA ALA A 31 13.66 -13.40 -6.47
C ALA A 31 13.64 -12.87 -5.04
N LYS A 32 13.85 -11.55 -4.91
CA LYS A 32 14.03 -10.88 -3.63
C LYS A 32 13.49 -9.46 -3.71
N THR A 33 13.02 -8.98 -2.57
CA THR A 33 12.44 -7.64 -2.43
C THR A 33 12.97 -6.98 -1.18
N ASN A 34 13.49 -5.76 -1.30
CA ASN A 34 13.82 -4.90 -0.17
C ASN A 34 12.83 -3.72 -0.12
N PHE A 35 12.44 -3.29 1.07
CA PHE A 35 11.39 -2.27 1.25
C PHE A 35 11.83 -1.18 2.21
N GLN A 36 11.47 0.05 1.88
CA GLN A 36 11.45 1.19 2.78
C GLN A 36 10.05 1.79 2.75
N VAL A 37 9.42 1.93 3.91
CA VAL A 37 8.08 2.52 4.04
C VAL A 37 8.08 3.58 5.13
N THR A 38 7.38 4.69 4.89
CA THR A 38 7.22 5.74 5.92
C THR A 38 6.10 5.44 6.91
N SER A 39 5.18 4.53 6.57
CA SER A 39 4.12 4.06 7.46
C SER A 39 3.72 2.62 7.16
N GLY A 40 3.22 1.90 8.16
CA GLY A 40 2.73 0.53 8.00
C GLY A 40 3.84 -0.49 7.77
N ARG A 41 3.51 -1.60 7.09
CA ARG A 41 4.42 -2.72 6.80
C ARG A 41 4.21 -3.23 5.38
N ALA A 42 5.29 -3.48 4.66
CA ALA A 42 5.28 -4.08 3.34
C ALA A 42 5.85 -5.51 3.37
N LYS A 43 5.32 -6.37 2.51
CA LYS A 43 5.86 -7.70 2.25
C LYS A 43 5.58 -8.13 0.81
N TYR A 44 6.44 -8.95 0.23
CA TYR A 44 6.13 -9.64 -1.02
C TYR A 44 5.20 -10.83 -0.76
N ASN A 45 4.21 -11.02 -1.63
CA ASN A 45 3.35 -12.20 -1.66
C ASN A 45 3.48 -12.92 -3.01
N PRO A 46 4.20 -14.05 -3.07
CA PRO A 46 4.44 -14.78 -4.32
C PRO A 46 3.18 -15.44 -4.88
N SER A 47 2.16 -15.75 -4.05
CA SER A 47 0.93 -16.40 -4.53
C SER A 47 0.07 -15.52 -5.45
N ILE A 48 0.29 -14.20 -5.42
CA ILE A 48 -0.43 -13.20 -6.23
C ILE A 48 0.54 -12.26 -6.95
N ASP A 49 1.82 -12.62 -7.03
CA ASP A 49 2.88 -11.84 -7.69
C ASP A 49 2.84 -10.35 -7.33
N SER A 50 2.68 -10.01 -6.04
CA SER A 50 2.45 -8.62 -5.62
C SER A 50 3.18 -8.25 -4.34
N LEU A 51 3.67 -7.01 -4.28
CA LEU A 51 4.05 -6.35 -3.03
C LEU A 51 2.77 -5.91 -2.33
N VAL A 52 2.61 -6.32 -1.08
CA VAL A 52 1.44 -5.99 -0.24
C VAL A 52 1.89 -5.04 0.85
N TRP A 53 1.40 -3.80 0.79
CA TRP A 53 1.66 -2.77 1.78
C TRP A 53 0.41 -2.52 2.62
N LYS A 54 0.52 -2.73 3.93
CA LYS A 54 -0.59 -2.55 4.88
C LYS A 54 -0.34 -1.38 5.81
N ILE A 55 -1.29 -0.44 5.87
CA ILE A 55 -1.31 0.68 6.81
C ILE A 55 -2.55 0.51 7.70
N ARG A 56 -2.33 0.19 8.99
CA ARG A 56 -3.43 -0.11 9.92
C ARG A 56 -4.35 1.09 10.14
N LYS A 57 -3.77 2.28 10.35
CA LYS A 57 -4.47 3.54 10.57
C LYS A 57 -3.78 4.62 9.75
N PHE A 58 -4.49 5.22 8.81
CA PHE A 58 -3.94 6.22 7.89
C PHE A 58 -4.60 7.58 8.15
N PRO A 59 -3.90 8.56 8.75
CA PRO A 59 -4.47 9.86 9.08
C PRO A 59 -4.84 10.68 7.84
N GLY A 60 -5.84 11.56 7.96
CA GLY A 60 -6.27 12.44 6.88
C GLY A 60 -5.29 13.56 6.59
N GLN A 61 -5.30 14.06 5.35
CA GLN A 61 -4.38 15.10 4.88
C GLN A 61 -2.90 14.76 5.09
N THR A 62 -2.53 13.48 5.02
CA THR A 62 -1.13 13.02 5.11
C THR A 62 -0.73 12.25 3.87
N GLU A 63 0.59 12.08 3.72
CA GLU A 63 1.19 11.28 2.66
C GLU A 63 2.01 10.15 3.29
N SER A 64 2.03 8.99 2.64
CA SER A 64 2.92 7.90 2.97
C SER A 64 3.50 7.34 1.69
N THR A 65 4.69 6.78 1.80
CA THR A 65 5.52 6.33 0.69
C THR A 65 6.01 4.91 0.93
N LEU A 66 6.14 4.18 -0.18
CA LEU A 66 6.81 2.90 -0.28
C LEU A 66 7.83 2.99 -1.40
N SER A 67 9.08 2.68 -1.08
CA SER A 67 10.15 2.44 -2.03
C SER A 67 10.58 0.98 -1.91
N ALA A 68 10.73 0.30 -3.05
CA ALA A 68 11.14 -1.09 -3.07
C ALA A 68 12.11 -1.39 -4.21
N GLU A 69 13.12 -2.18 -3.89
CA GLU A 69 14.03 -2.78 -4.85
C GLU A 69 13.59 -4.23 -5.06
N VAL A 70 13.34 -4.58 -6.32
CA VAL A 70 12.90 -5.89 -6.76
C VAL A 70 14.01 -6.51 -7.61
N GLU A 71 14.66 -7.52 -7.05
CA GLU A 71 15.65 -8.36 -7.75
C GLU A 71 14.90 -9.44 -8.53
N LEU A 72 15.16 -9.55 -9.83
CA LEU A 72 14.54 -10.56 -10.69
C LEU A 72 15.52 -11.72 -10.91
N ILE A 73 14.99 -12.93 -11.03
CA ILE A 73 15.76 -14.10 -11.47
C ILE A 73 16.11 -13.90 -12.94
N SER A 74 17.41 -13.90 -13.27
CA SER A 74 17.86 -13.87 -14.66
C SER A 74 17.52 -15.19 -15.33
N THR A 75 16.61 -15.18 -16.31
CA THR A 75 16.31 -16.35 -17.14
C THR A 75 16.54 -15.99 -18.61
N MET A 76 17.22 -16.87 -19.34
CA MET A 76 17.60 -16.69 -20.76
C MET A 76 16.39 -16.70 -21.73
N THR A 77 15.18 -17.01 -21.25
CA THR A 77 14.11 -17.52 -22.11
C THR A 77 12.96 -16.54 -22.37
N GLU A 78 12.82 -15.42 -21.63
CA GLU A 78 11.66 -14.54 -21.80
C GLU A 78 12.05 -13.07 -21.98
N LYS A 79 12.26 -12.67 -23.24
CA LYS A 79 12.31 -11.27 -23.69
C LYS A 79 10.92 -10.62 -23.82
N LYS A 80 9.87 -11.16 -23.17
CA LYS A 80 8.56 -10.50 -23.19
C LYS A 80 8.59 -9.35 -22.20
N SER A 81 8.36 -8.14 -22.72
CA SER A 81 8.17 -6.95 -21.91
C SER A 81 7.02 -7.19 -20.93
N TRP A 82 7.33 -7.22 -19.63
CA TRP A 82 6.32 -7.37 -18.60
C TRP A 82 5.39 -6.14 -18.61
N THR A 83 4.11 -6.36 -18.94
CA THR A 83 3.07 -5.33 -18.83
C THR A 83 2.69 -5.18 -17.37
N ARG A 84 2.93 -4.01 -16.77
CA ARG A 84 2.65 -3.77 -15.36
C ARG A 84 1.13 -3.67 -15.15
N PRO A 85 0.50 -4.63 -14.45
CA PRO A 85 -0.91 -4.53 -14.12
C PRO A 85 -1.19 -3.32 -13.20
N PRO A 86 -2.44 -2.83 -13.13
CA PRO A 86 -2.78 -1.69 -12.31
C PRO A 86 -2.57 -1.98 -10.81
N ILE A 87 -2.18 -0.95 -10.06
CA ILE A 87 -2.09 -1.00 -8.60
C ILE A 87 -3.50 -1.08 -8.03
N GLN A 88 -3.72 -1.98 -7.08
CA GLN A 88 -5.00 -2.14 -6.39
C GLN A 88 -4.93 -1.59 -4.96
N MET A 89 -6.04 -1.05 -4.47
CA MET A 89 -6.16 -0.55 -3.10
C MET A 89 -7.48 -1.01 -2.49
N GLU A 90 -7.41 -1.43 -1.23
CA GLU A 90 -8.55 -1.82 -0.40
C GLU A 90 -8.45 -1.09 0.95
N PHE A 91 -9.58 -0.68 1.52
CA PHE A 91 -9.64 -0.10 2.87
C PHE A 91 -11.02 -0.36 3.47
N GLN A 92 -11.10 -0.48 4.79
CA GLN A 92 -12.31 -0.94 5.46
C GLN A 92 -13.33 0.20 5.65
N ASN A 93 -12.96 1.21 6.45
CA ASN A 93 -13.87 2.30 6.84
C ASN A 93 -13.08 3.61 7.02
N LEU A 94 -13.75 4.74 6.75
CA LEU A 94 -13.30 6.08 7.10
C LEU A 94 -13.94 6.49 8.43
N ASP A 95 -13.14 6.58 9.50
CA ASP A 95 -13.62 6.96 10.82
C ASP A 95 -13.54 8.47 11.03
N ARG A 96 -14.62 9.06 11.54
CA ARG A 96 -14.61 10.43 12.04
C ARG A 96 -14.09 10.40 13.47
N SER A 97 -12.82 10.73 13.68
CA SER A 97 -12.32 10.97 15.03
C SER A 97 -12.89 12.30 15.52
N GLY A 98 -14.07 12.19 16.14
CA GLY A 98 -14.84 13.29 16.66
C GLY A 98 -15.98 12.69 17.46
N GLY A 99 -15.68 12.28 18.69
CA GLY A 99 -16.71 12.06 19.68
C GLY A 99 -17.44 13.38 19.88
N GLU A 100 -18.57 13.55 19.20
CA GLU A 100 -19.66 14.30 19.81
C GLU A 100 -20.15 13.41 20.95
N SER A 101 -19.64 13.69 22.14
CA SER A 101 -20.23 13.24 23.38
C SER A 101 -21.72 13.53 23.29
N PHE A 102 -22.55 12.50 23.18
CA PHE A 102 -23.99 12.63 23.29
C PHE A 102 -24.29 13.12 24.72
N GLY A 103 -24.28 14.43 24.90
CA GLY A 103 -24.82 15.06 26.09
C GLY A 103 -26.32 14.90 26.05
N VAL A 104 -26.85 13.95 26.81
CA VAL A 104 -28.27 13.92 27.16
C VAL A 104 -28.54 15.20 27.95
N ARG A 105 -29.10 16.21 27.29
CA ARG A 105 -29.67 17.36 27.99
C ARG A 105 -31.11 17.00 28.36
N ARG A 106 -31.41 17.14 29.65
CA ARG A 106 -32.77 17.06 30.20
C ARG A 106 -33.65 18.14 29.61
#